data_AF-A0A956KC85-F1
#
_entry.id   AF-A0A956KC85-F1
#
_cell.length_a   1.000
_cell.length_b   1.000
_cell.length_c   1.000
_cell.angle_alpha   90.00
_cell.angle_beta   90.00
_cell.angle_gamma   90.00
#
_symmetry.space_group_name_H-M   'P 1'
#
loop_
_entity.id
_entity.type
_entity.pdbx_description
1 polymer ?
#
loop_
_entity_poly.entity_id
_entity_poly.type
_entity_poly.pdbx_seq_one_letter_code
_entity_poly.pdbx_strand_id
1 'polypeptide(L)'
;MGAPRHRILRLRIELRTDDSDEGARLQRSLGGLARRRVIPLVEQLLDARAADEETCRIEHVKIELGEVDSARLEEQLVAGLRDQLGPALSQAIAGARATERAEAAPLELLTCFARTGALPWWAPIERADLVDDALTTLAREQPTRLVAAILSLSRETPTIPRLAAHCSESTLALVIDLLRAPSRLRGLHQGEGAAAVIEELAALIAESGAFLPGTRGRRLLWRCLLEEVCVGGSGRPRERYAAILRRAAALGRLRAATLLDALARYERPRHGRRGHADAASSRAAARPGDEDEASQRARGEAVSVPVQTPRDEQVGTPGDVHELRAP
;
A
#
# COMPACT_ATOMS: atom_id res chain seq x y z
N MET A 1 5.30 31.42 11.60
CA MET A 1 4.25 31.29 10.57
C MET A 1 3.93 29.82 10.48
N GLY A 2 2.71 29.42 10.82
CA GLY A 2 2.31 28.01 10.81
C GLY A 2 2.26 27.47 9.38
N ALA A 3 2.47 26.16 9.22
CA ALA A 3 2.27 25.48 7.94
C ALA A 3 0.84 25.72 7.41
N PRO A 4 0.63 25.76 6.08
CA PRO A 4 -0.70 25.95 5.51
C PRO A 4 -1.65 24.85 6.00
N ARG A 5 -2.81 25.25 6.54
CA ARG A 5 -3.82 24.34 7.13
C ARG A 5 -4.67 23.63 6.09
N HIS A 6 -4.48 23.97 4.82
CA HIS A 6 -5.21 23.41 3.69
C HIS A 6 -4.29 23.32 2.46
N ARG A 7 -4.60 22.42 1.53
CA ARG A 7 -3.87 22.26 0.27
C ARG A 7 -4.85 22.26 -0.90
N ILE A 8 -4.79 23.29 -1.73
CA ILE A 8 -5.59 23.38 -2.98
C ILE A 8 -4.71 22.88 -4.12
N LEU A 9 -5.11 21.77 -4.76
CA LEU A 9 -4.37 21.25 -5.92
C LEU A 9 -4.64 22.05 -7.19
N ARG A 10 -5.90 22.44 -7.41
CA ARG A 10 -6.33 23.10 -8.63
C ARG A 10 -7.53 23.99 -8.34
N LEU A 11 -7.41 25.26 -8.70
CA LEU A 11 -8.52 26.20 -8.79
C LEU A 11 -8.83 26.42 -10.28
N ARG A 12 -10.07 26.17 -10.69
CA ARG A 12 -10.54 26.43 -12.05
C ARG A 12 -11.69 27.43 -11.99
N ILE A 13 -11.56 28.52 -12.74
CA ILE A 13 -12.64 29.47 -12.97
C ILE A 13 -12.99 29.37 -14.44
N GLU A 14 -14.26 29.07 -14.73
CA GLU A 14 -14.79 28.97 -16.08
C GLU A 14 -15.73 30.14 -16.33
N LEU A 15 -15.47 30.90 -17.40
CA LEU A 15 -16.36 31.94 -17.91
C LEU A 15 -16.81 31.53 -19.30
N ARG A 16 -18.09 31.75 -19.60
CA ARG A 16 -18.68 31.55 -20.92
C ARG A 16 -19.13 32.91 -21.44
N THR A 17 -18.70 33.27 -22.64
CA THR A 17 -19.13 34.47 -23.37
C THR A 17 -19.28 34.08 -24.84
N ASP A 18 -20.21 34.74 -25.51
CA ASP A 18 -20.46 34.56 -26.94
C ASP A 18 -19.51 35.43 -27.81
N ASP A 19 -18.78 36.36 -27.19
CA ASP A 19 -17.80 37.25 -27.84
C ASP A 19 -16.36 36.80 -27.51
N SER A 20 -15.61 36.38 -28.54
CA SER A 20 -14.22 35.94 -28.39
C SER A 20 -13.27 37.05 -27.93
N ASP A 21 -13.50 38.29 -28.36
CA ASP A 21 -12.67 39.44 -27.98
C ASP A 21 -12.93 39.85 -26.53
N GLU A 22 -14.20 39.79 -26.10
CA GLU A 22 -14.56 39.92 -24.69
C GLU A 22 -13.92 38.79 -23.86
N GLY A 23 -13.99 37.54 -24.33
CA GLY A 23 -13.38 36.40 -23.65
C GLY A 23 -11.88 36.56 -23.41
N ALA A 24 -11.13 37.03 -24.41
CA ALA A 24 -9.69 37.29 -24.27
C ALA A 24 -9.38 38.47 -23.33
N ARG A 25 -10.26 39.47 -23.25
CA ARG A 25 -10.15 40.57 -22.28
C ARG A 25 -10.43 40.08 -20.87
N LEU A 26 -11.50 39.33 -20.68
CA LEU A 26 -11.90 38.77 -19.39
C LEU A 26 -10.83 37.82 -18.86
N GLN A 27 -10.28 36.93 -19.67
CA GLN A 27 -9.23 35.99 -19.25
C GLN A 27 -7.99 36.71 -18.68
N ARG A 28 -7.54 37.79 -19.31
CA ARG A 28 -6.40 38.59 -18.84
C ARG A 28 -6.71 39.29 -17.52
N SER A 29 -7.90 39.89 -17.41
CA SER A 29 -8.37 40.54 -16.18
C SER A 29 -8.49 39.52 -15.03
N LEU A 30 -9.05 38.35 -15.33
CA LEU A 30 -9.28 37.27 -14.37
C LEU A 30 -8.00 36.74 -13.75
N GLY A 31 -6.91 36.63 -14.52
CA GLY A 31 -5.61 36.19 -13.97
C GLY A 31 -5.10 37.12 -12.87
N GLY A 32 -5.23 38.43 -13.06
CA GLY A 32 -4.86 39.43 -12.05
C GLY A 32 -5.83 39.45 -10.87
N LEU A 33 -7.13 39.42 -11.16
CA LEU A 33 -8.19 39.36 -10.14
C LEU A 33 -8.07 38.11 -9.26
N ALA A 34 -7.77 36.96 -9.88
CA ALA A 34 -7.65 35.69 -9.18
C ALA A 34 -6.55 35.74 -8.12
N ARG A 35 -5.36 36.22 -8.49
CA ARG A 35 -4.22 36.35 -7.57
C ARG A 35 -4.46 37.38 -6.47
N ARG A 36 -5.09 38.52 -6.79
CA ARG A 36 -5.28 39.62 -5.83
C ARG A 36 -6.44 39.40 -4.86
N ARG A 37 -7.52 38.73 -5.29
CA ARG A 37 -8.80 38.72 -4.56
C ARG A 37 -9.38 37.34 -4.38
N VAL A 38 -9.41 36.51 -5.44
CA VAL A 38 -10.06 35.20 -5.37
C VAL A 38 -9.27 34.22 -4.51
N ILE A 39 -7.97 34.05 -4.79
CA ILE A 39 -7.13 33.10 -4.04
C ILE A 39 -7.10 33.46 -2.54
N PRO A 40 -6.81 34.71 -2.13
CA PRO A 40 -6.85 35.07 -0.71
C PRO A 40 -8.21 34.85 -0.05
N LEU A 41 -9.31 35.08 -0.77
CA LEU A 41 -10.65 34.84 -0.25
C LEU A 41 -10.92 33.35 -0.06
N VAL A 42 -10.53 32.51 -1.03
CA VAL A 42 -10.69 31.05 -0.95
C VAL A 42 -9.86 30.50 0.21
N GLU A 43 -8.60 30.94 0.35
CA GLU A 43 -7.72 30.57 1.46
C GLU A 43 -8.35 30.96 2.81
N GLN A 44 -8.84 32.20 2.93
CA GLN A 44 -9.52 32.67 4.14
C GLN A 44 -10.75 31.81 4.49
N LEU A 45 -11.57 31.45 3.49
CA LEU A 45 -12.77 30.65 3.69
C LEU A 45 -12.46 29.19 4.09
N LEU A 46 -11.35 28.65 3.60
CA LEU A 46 -10.85 27.32 3.96
C LEU A 46 -10.21 27.33 5.35
N ASP A 47 -9.36 28.31 5.66
CA ASP A 47 -8.71 28.45 6.97
C ASP A 47 -9.73 28.64 8.09
N ALA A 48 -10.81 29.38 7.83
CA ALA A 48 -11.92 29.55 8.78
C ALA A 48 -12.65 28.23 9.10
N ARG A 49 -12.52 27.21 8.25
CA ARG A 49 -13.17 25.89 8.39
C ARG A 49 -12.20 24.78 8.78
N ALA A 50 -10.88 25.01 8.69
CA ALA A 50 -9.82 24.06 9.02
C ALA A 50 -9.47 24.05 10.52
N ALA A 51 -10.45 24.29 11.41
CA ALA A 51 -10.22 24.44 12.85
C ALA A 51 -10.08 23.10 13.61
N ASP A 52 -10.46 21.98 12.99
CA ASP A 52 -10.37 20.65 13.61
C ASP A 52 -9.01 20.01 13.30
N GLU A 53 -8.43 19.27 14.25
CA GLU A 53 -7.22 18.45 14.04
C GLU A 53 -7.44 17.29 13.03
N GLU A 54 -8.67 17.16 12.50
CA GLU A 54 -9.04 16.18 11.49
C GLU A 54 -8.71 16.70 10.07
N THR A 55 -7.91 15.93 9.34
CA THR A 55 -7.71 16.17 7.89
C THR A 55 -8.96 15.73 7.14
N CYS A 56 -9.57 16.64 6.38
CA CYS A 56 -10.77 16.38 5.59
C CYS A 56 -10.44 16.44 4.08
N ARG A 57 -10.78 15.38 3.35
CA ARG A 57 -10.53 15.28 1.91
C ARG A 57 -11.78 15.55 1.07
N ILE A 58 -11.68 16.56 0.22
CA ILE A 58 -12.73 16.92 -0.74
C ILE A 58 -12.18 16.74 -2.15
N GLU A 59 -12.82 15.89 -2.96
CA GLU A 59 -12.36 15.63 -4.34
C GLU A 59 -12.52 16.86 -5.24
N HIS A 60 -13.69 17.49 -5.20
CA HIS A 60 -13.98 18.71 -5.93
C HIS A 60 -15.12 19.49 -5.27
N VAL A 61 -15.08 20.81 -5.37
CA VAL A 61 -16.20 21.69 -5.05
C VAL A 61 -16.50 22.52 -6.29
N LYS A 62 -17.72 22.37 -6.80
CA LYS A 62 -18.21 23.17 -7.91
C LYS A 62 -19.31 24.10 -7.39
N ILE A 63 -19.19 25.38 -7.72
CA ILE A 63 -20.22 26.38 -7.48
C ILE A 63 -20.58 27.04 -8.80
N GLU A 64 -21.83 27.43 -8.97
CA GLU A 64 -22.33 28.09 -10.17
C GLU A 64 -22.80 29.49 -9.81
N LEU A 65 -22.01 30.49 -10.20
CA LEU A 65 -22.27 31.88 -9.86
C LEU A 65 -23.32 32.54 -10.77
N GLY A 66 -23.82 31.81 -11.77
CA GLY A 66 -24.80 32.30 -12.73
C GLY A 66 -24.20 33.29 -13.73
N GLU A 67 -25.06 34.19 -14.21
CA GLU A 67 -24.66 35.27 -15.12
C GLU A 67 -23.97 36.40 -14.33
N VAL A 68 -22.88 36.92 -14.90
CA VAL A 68 -22.06 37.95 -14.28
C VAL A 68 -21.87 39.08 -15.28
N ASP A 69 -22.17 40.31 -14.86
CA ASP A 69 -21.95 41.52 -15.65
C ASP A 69 -20.44 41.79 -15.75
N SER A 70 -19.91 41.91 -16.98
CA SER A 70 -18.49 42.13 -17.22
C SER A 70 -18.00 43.46 -16.64
N ALA A 71 -18.84 44.48 -16.54
CA ALA A 71 -18.51 45.76 -15.90
C ALA A 71 -18.39 45.65 -14.37
N ARG A 72 -19.05 44.65 -13.76
CA ARG A 72 -19.08 44.41 -12.31
C ARG A 72 -18.48 43.05 -11.93
N LEU A 73 -17.68 42.46 -12.82
CA LEU A 73 -17.16 41.09 -12.67
C LEU A 73 -16.46 40.88 -11.34
N GLU A 74 -15.58 41.80 -10.92
CA GLU A 74 -14.85 41.65 -9.67
C GLU A 74 -15.78 41.63 -8.45
N GLU A 75 -16.71 42.57 -8.39
CA GLU A 75 -17.65 42.70 -7.29
C GLU A 75 -18.56 41.46 -7.20
N GLN A 76 -19.16 41.07 -8.32
CA GLN A 76 -20.10 39.95 -8.39
C GLN A 76 -19.42 38.60 -8.20
N LEU A 77 -18.21 38.40 -8.73
CA LEU A 77 -17.43 37.18 -8.50
C LEU A 77 -17.07 37.03 -7.02
N VAL A 78 -16.59 38.10 -6.37
CA VAL A 78 -16.22 38.07 -4.95
C VAL A 78 -17.44 37.87 -4.05
N ALA A 79 -18.56 38.55 -4.33
CA ALA A 79 -19.80 38.37 -3.60
C ALA A 79 -20.35 36.96 -3.77
N GLY A 80 -20.48 36.49 -5.01
CA GLY A 80 -20.95 35.14 -5.32
C GLY A 80 -20.08 34.05 -4.70
N LEU A 81 -18.75 34.21 -4.70
CA LEU A 81 -17.83 33.30 -4.00
C LEU A 81 -18.10 33.27 -2.49
N ARG A 82 -18.27 34.42 -1.83
CA ARG A 82 -18.58 34.46 -0.39
C ARG A 82 -19.88 33.76 -0.07
N ASP A 83 -20.90 34.03 -0.88
CA ASP A 83 -22.26 33.57 -0.61
C ASP A 83 -22.41 32.06 -0.90
N GLN A 84 -21.77 31.56 -1.94
CA GLN A 84 -21.95 30.17 -2.38
C GLN A 84 -20.84 29.22 -1.93
N LEU A 85 -19.58 29.65 -1.90
CA LEU A 85 -18.47 28.76 -1.58
C LEU A 85 -18.51 28.31 -0.12
N GLY A 86 -18.92 29.20 0.80
CA GLY A 86 -19.02 28.87 2.21
C GLY A 86 -19.96 27.69 2.50
N PRO A 87 -21.24 27.75 2.08
CA PRO A 87 -22.18 26.63 2.19
C PRO A 87 -21.73 25.39 1.43
N ALA A 88 -21.22 25.53 0.21
CA ALA A 88 -20.74 24.41 -0.59
C ALA A 88 -19.58 23.67 0.09
N LEU A 89 -18.63 24.40 0.68
CA LEU A 89 -17.54 23.82 1.47
C LEU A 89 -18.07 23.11 2.71
N SER A 90 -19.01 23.70 3.45
CA SER A 90 -19.58 23.06 4.64
C SER A 90 -20.29 21.74 4.29
N GLN A 91 -21.04 21.71 3.19
CA GLN A 91 -21.68 20.49 2.69
C GLN A 91 -20.66 19.44 2.24
N ALA A 92 -19.63 19.86 1.51
CA ALA A 92 -18.56 18.98 1.06
C ALA A 92 -17.76 18.38 2.22
N ILE A 93 -17.44 19.18 3.24
CA ILE A 93 -16.77 18.72 4.48
C ILE A 93 -17.64 17.70 5.21
N ALA A 94 -18.95 17.97 5.36
CA ALA A 94 -19.87 17.02 6.01
C ALA A 94 -19.95 15.69 5.24
N GLY A 95 -20.05 15.74 3.91
CA GLY A 95 -20.04 14.55 3.05
C GLY A 95 -18.72 13.78 3.11
N ALA A 96 -17.59 14.50 3.06
CA ALA A 96 -16.25 13.91 3.19
C ALA A 96 -16.07 13.20 4.54
N ARG A 97 -16.45 13.84 5.64
CA ARG A 97 -16.38 13.25 7.00
C ARG A 97 -17.24 11.99 7.14
N ALA A 98 -18.42 11.96 6.52
CA ALA A 98 -19.28 10.78 6.49
C ALA A 98 -18.64 9.63 5.69
N THR A 99 -17.90 9.95 4.63
CA THR A 99 -17.25 8.97 3.74
C THR A 99 -15.92 8.46 4.32
N GLU A 100 -15.12 9.35 4.93
CA GLU A 100 -13.88 9.01 5.63
C GLU A 100 -14.11 8.14 6.87
N ARG A 101 -15.20 8.39 7.63
CA ARG A 101 -15.63 7.50 8.73
C ARG A 101 -16.18 6.17 8.24
N ALA A 102 -16.64 6.07 6.99
CA ALA A 102 -17.27 4.87 6.47
C ALA A 102 -16.24 3.85 5.95
N GLU A 103 -15.39 4.16 4.98
CA GLU A 103 -14.35 3.28 4.41
C GLU A 103 -13.70 3.99 3.19
N ALA A 104 -12.38 4.25 3.13
CA ALA A 104 -11.73 4.48 1.82
C ALA A 104 -10.20 4.59 1.81
N ALA A 105 -9.55 5.20 2.82
CA ALA A 105 -8.16 5.64 2.64
C ALA A 105 -7.16 4.49 2.36
N PRO A 106 -7.13 3.38 3.14
CA PRO A 106 -6.21 2.28 2.85
C PRO A 106 -6.51 1.58 1.51
N LEU A 107 -7.79 1.41 1.17
CA LEU A 107 -8.22 0.71 -0.05
C LEU A 107 -7.93 1.52 -1.31
N GLU A 108 -8.12 2.83 -1.24
CA GLU A 108 -7.80 3.75 -2.32
C GLU A 108 -6.29 3.87 -2.50
N LEU A 109 -5.52 3.98 -1.40
CA LEU A 109 -4.06 3.95 -1.47
C LEU A 109 -3.58 2.71 -2.22
N LEU A 110 -4.06 1.54 -1.80
CA LEU A 110 -3.74 0.27 -2.41
C LEU A 110 -4.10 0.26 -3.91
N THR A 111 -5.32 0.68 -4.25
CA THR A 111 -5.83 0.64 -5.63
C THR A 111 -5.07 1.61 -6.54
N CYS A 112 -4.83 2.84 -6.08
CA CYS A 112 -4.08 3.87 -6.80
C CYS A 112 -2.63 3.41 -7.04
N PHE A 113 -1.97 2.92 -5.99
CA PHE A 113 -0.61 2.43 -6.07
C PHE A 113 -0.49 1.19 -6.97
N ALA A 114 -1.38 0.22 -6.80
CA ALA A 114 -1.38 -1.00 -7.59
C ALA A 114 -1.51 -0.70 -9.09
N ARG A 115 -2.32 0.29 -9.48
CA ARG A 115 -2.55 0.67 -10.88
C ARG A 115 -1.43 1.53 -11.46
N THR A 116 -1.03 2.57 -10.75
CA THR A 116 -0.13 3.61 -11.30
C THR A 116 1.33 3.42 -10.90
N GLY A 117 1.60 2.78 -9.77
CA GLY A 117 2.92 2.76 -9.13
C GLY A 117 3.31 4.06 -8.43
N ALA A 118 2.42 5.05 -8.42
CA ALA A 118 2.56 6.26 -7.63
C ALA A 118 1.64 6.19 -6.41
N LEU A 119 2.07 6.79 -5.31
CA LEU A 119 1.19 7.04 -4.18
C LEU A 119 0.21 8.17 -4.53
N PRO A 120 -1.01 8.16 -3.98
CA PRO A 120 -1.91 9.30 -4.07
C PRO A 120 -1.24 10.57 -3.54
N TRP A 121 -1.58 11.73 -4.08
CA TRP A 121 -1.00 13.03 -3.69
C TRP A 121 -1.15 13.38 -2.20
N TRP A 122 -2.12 12.76 -1.53
CA TRP A 122 -2.43 12.94 -0.12
C TRP A 122 -1.60 12.03 0.80
N ALA A 123 -0.97 10.99 0.26
CA ALA A 123 -0.20 10.04 1.04
C ALA A 123 1.21 10.61 1.35
N PRO A 124 1.72 10.46 2.58
CA PRO A 124 3.03 10.99 2.96
C PRO A 124 4.16 10.24 2.25
N ILE A 125 4.81 10.91 1.30
CA ILE A 125 5.83 10.30 0.41
C ILE A 125 7.05 9.82 1.20
N GLU A 126 7.26 10.37 2.39
CA GLU A 126 8.37 10.05 3.29
C GLU A 126 8.24 8.65 3.90
N ARG A 127 7.05 8.04 3.86
CA ARG A 127 6.79 6.72 4.43
C ARG A 127 6.86 5.63 3.37
N ALA A 128 8.00 4.92 3.36
CA ALA A 128 8.26 3.81 2.44
C ALA A 128 7.37 2.57 2.70
N ASP A 129 6.76 2.47 3.87
CA ASP A 129 5.97 1.32 4.35
C ASP A 129 4.45 1.46 4.16
N LEU A 130 3.97 2.59 3.62
CA LEU A 130 2.53 2.89 3.54
C LEU A 130 1.68 1.83 2.86
N VAL A 131 2.19 1.23 1.78
CA VAL A 131 1.46 0.18 1.05
C VAL A 131 1.35 -1.08 1.90
N ASP A 132 2.41 -1.40 2.65
CA ASP A 132 2.49 -2.56 3.53
C ASP A 132 1.55 -2.39 4.75
N ASP A 133 1.55 -1.20 5.34
CA ASP A 133 0.65 -0.82 6.43
C ASP A 133 -0.81 -0.78 6.01
N ALA A 134 -1.08 -0.25 4.81
CA ALA A 134 -2.44 -0.22 4.25
C ALA A 134 -2.95 -1.65 4.04
N LEU A 135 -2.14 -2.56 3.49
CA LEU A 135 -2.50 -3.96 3.32
C LEU A 135 -2.71 -4.67 4.66
N THR A 136 -1.84 -4.44 5.64
CA THR A 136 -1.95 -5.05 6.97
C THR A 136 -3.21 -4.57 7.70
N THR A 137 -3.50 -3.27 7.62
CA THR A 137 -4.72 -2.67 8.17
C THR A 137 -5.96 -3.23 7.49
N LEU A 138 -6.00 -3.28 6.15
CA LEU A 138 -7.10 -3.85 5.39
C LEU A 138 -7.31 -5.35 5.67
N ALA A 139 -6.23 -6.11 5.84
CA ALA A 139 -6.33 -7.54 6.16
C ALA A 139 -6.96 -7.77 7.54
N ARG A 140 -6.70 -6.87 8.50
CA ARG A 140 -7.24 -6.93 9.86
C ARG A 140 -8.68 -6.44 9.95
N GLU A 141 -8.96 -5.30 9.34
CA GLU A 141 -10.22 -4.57 9.55
C GLU A 141 -11.27 -4.86 8.48
N GLN A 142 -10.83 -5.11 7.23
CA GLN A 142 -11.73 -5.25 6.07
C GLN A 142 -11.30 -6.41 5.14
N PRO A 143 -11.11 -7.64 5.67
CA PRO A 143 -10.54 -8.76 4.92
C PRO A 143 -11.29 -9.10 3.63
N THR A 144 -12.63 -9.12 3.67
CA THR A 144 -13.47 -9.43 2.50
C THR A 144 -13.29 -8.39 1.39
N ARG A 145 -13.16 -7.12 1.74
CA ARG A 145 -12.95 -6.03 0.78
C ARG A 145 -11.56 -6.08 0.18
N LEU A 146 -10.55 -6.39 0.99
CA LEU A 146 -9.19 -6.60 0.52
C LEU A 146 -9.12 -7.72 -0.51
N VAL A 147 -9.73 -8.87 -0.21
CA VAL A 147 -9.80 -10.02 -1.14
C VAL A 147 -10.46 -9.62 -2.45
N ALA A 148 -11.64 -8.98 -2.39
CA ALA A 148 -12.35 -8.53 -3.59
C ALA A 148 -11.51 -7.55 -4.43
N ALA A 149 -10.82 -6.61 -3.78
CA ALA A 149 -9.96 -5.65 -4.45
C ALA A 149 -8.74 -6.29 -5.12
N ILE A 150 -8.04 -7.21 -4.43
CA ILE A 150 -6.88 -7.90 -5.01
C ILE A 150 -7.31 -8.78 -6.20
N LEU A 151 -8.42 -9.50 -6.09
CA LEU A 151 -8.94 -10.30 -7.20
C LEU A 151 -9.34 -9.42 -8.39
N SER A 152 -9.96 -8.26 -8.14
CA SER A 152 -10.24 -7.28 -9.19
C SER A 152 -8.94 -6.79 -9.86
N LEU A 153 -7.97 -6.32 -9.05
CA LEU A 153 -6.68 -5.81 -9.52
C LEU A 153 -5.90 -6.86 -10.30
N SER A 154 -5.98 -8.14 -9.94
CA SER A 154 -5.26 -9.23 -10.61
C SER A 154 -5.61 -9.41 -12.09
N ARG A 155 -6.75 -8.87 -12.53
CA ARG A 155 -7.18 -8.87 -13.93
C ARG A 155 -6.50 -7.76 -14.74
N GLU A 156 -5.99 -6.74 -14.05
CA GLU A 156 -5.26 -5.62 -14.64
C GLU A 156 -3.76 -5.93 -14.62
N THR A 157 -3.05 -5.74 -15.73
CA THR A 157 -1.58 -5.86 -15.74
C THR A 157 -0.96 -4.46 -15.77
N PRO A 158 0.13 -4.19 -15.03
CA PRO A 158 0.95 -5.07 -14.19
C PRO A 158 0.77 -4.86 -12.66
N THR A 159 -0.45 -4.96 -12.11
CA THR A 159 -0.74 -4.69 -10.68
C THR A 159 -0.07 -5.68 -9.72
N ILE A 160 -0.24 -6.99 -9.91
CA ILE A 160 0.28 -8.02 -8.99
C ILE A 160 1.82 -8.03 -8.91
N PRO A 161 2.57 -7.96 -10.03
CA PRO A 161 4.02 -7.84 -9.98
C PRO A 161 4.49 -6.64 -9.16
N ARG A 162 3.78 -5.52 -9.27
CA ARG A 162 4.09 -4.29 -8.56
C ARG A 162 3.86 -4.41 -7.06
N LEU A 163 2.74 -5.01 -6.65
CA LEU A 163 2.44 -5.28 -5.24
C LEU A 163 3.48 -6.23 -4.63
N ALA A 164 3.77 -7.36 -5.29
CA ALA A 164 4.78 -8.31 -4.83
C ALA A 164 6.19 -7.70 -4.75
N ALA A 165 6.48 -6.67 -5.54
CA ALA A 165 7.76 -5.98 -5.50
C ALA A 165 7.91 -5.02 -4.30
N HIS A 166 6.82 -4.46 -3.77
CA HIS A 166 6.85 -3.41 -2.75
C HIS A 166 6.46 -3.89 -1.35
N CYS A 167 5.73 -4.99 -1.24
CA CYS A 167 5.29 -5.50 0.05
C CYS A 167 6.38 -6.35 0.74
N SER A 168 6.35 -6.36 2.06
CA SER A 168 7.17 -7.26 2.88
C SER A 168 6.71 -8.71 2.72
N GLU A 169 7.59 -9.67 3.03
CA GLU A 169 7.22 -11.09 2.97
C GLU A 169 6.13 -11.45 3.98
N SER A 170 6.12 -10.81 5.15
CA SER A 170 5.08 -10.99 6.18
C SER A 170 3.71 -10.53 5.66
N THR A 171 3.65 -9.39 4.98
CA THR A 171 2.40 -8.86 4.42
C THR A 171 1.93 -9.71 3.24
N LEU A 172 2.84 -10.14 2.37
CA LEU A 172 2.51 -11.07 1.29
C LEU A 172 1.98 -12.41 1.84
N ALA A 173 2.58 -12.92 2.92
CA ALA A 173 2.09 -14.13 3.58
C ALA A 173 0.64 -13.95 4.07
N LEU A 174 0.38 -12.85 4.81
CA LEU A 174 -0.95 -12.49 5.31
C LEU A 174 -1.98 -12.42 4.19
N VAL A 175 -1.67 -11.69 3.12
CA VAL A 175 -2.55 -11.50 1.97
C VAL A 175 -2.83 -12.82 1.25
N ILE A 176 -1.78 -13.61 1.00
CA ILE A 176 -1.92 -14.90 0.32
C ILE A 176 -2.77 -15.86 1.17
N ASP A 177 -2.55 -15.90 2.48
CA ASP A 177 -3.32 -16.75 3.38
C ASP A 177 -4.78 -16.29 3.49
N LEU A 178 -5.04 -14.99 3.38
CA LEU A 178 -6.40 -14.46 3.30
C LEU A 178 -7.11 -14.81 1.99
N LEU A 179 -6.40 -14.77 0.86
CA LEU A 179 -6.92 -15.20 -0.45
C LEU A 179 -7.15 -16.72 -0.50
N ARG A 180 -6.47 -17.49 0.37
CA ARG A 180 -6.63 -18.93 0.53
C ARG A 180 -7.79 -19.24 1.49
N ALA A 181 -9.02 -19.14 1.01
CA ALA A 181 -10.13 -19.88 1.63
C ALA A 181 -9.77 -21.40 1.70
N PRO A 182 -10.28 -22.19 2.68
CA PRO A 182 -9.59 -23.28 3.40
C PRO A 182 -9.17 -24.55 2.64
N SER A 183 -9.03 -24.54 1.31
CA SER A 183 -8.86 -25.75 0.50
C SER A 183 -7.77 -25.68 -0.58
N ARG A 184 -7.09 -24.54 -0.77
CA ARG A 184 -6.54 -24.25 -2.11
C ARG A 184 -5.02 -24.39 -2.28
N LEU A 185 -4.22 -24.38 -1.24
CA LEU A 185 -2.84 -24.86 -1.29
C LEU A 185 -2.57 -25.44 0.09
N ARG A 186 -2.28 -26.74 0.19
CA ARG A 186 -1.58 -27.27 1.39
C ARG A 186 -0.13 -27.45 0.98
N GLY A 187 0.79 -27.28 1.93
CA GLY A 187 2.17 -27.73 1.75
C GLY A 187 2.18 -29.17 1.25
N LEU A 188 3.17 -29.54 0.41
CA LEU A 188 3.41 -30.95 0.11
C LEU A 188 3.75 -31.72 1.40
N HIS A 189 4.26 -31.02 2.43
CA HIS A 189 4.56 -31.57 3.75
C HIS A 189 4.03 -30.71 4.89
N GLN A 190 2.84 -31.02 5.43
CA GLN A 190 2.29 -30.62 6.75
C GLN A 190 2.32 -29.12 7.17
N GLY A 191 2.99 -28.23 6.43
CA GLY A 191 3.06 -26.82 6.70
C GLY A 191 1.79 -26.11 6.24
N GLU A 192 1.21 -25.34 7.14
CA GLU A 192 0.11 -24.43 6.86
C GLU A 192 0.65 -23.03 6.59
N GLY A 193 -0.03 -22.27 5.73
CA GLY A 193 0.33 -20.89 5.41
C GLY A 193 1.25 -20.71 4.21
N ALA A 194 1.44 -19.46 3.80
CA ALA A 194 2.15 -19.12 2.56
C ALA A 194 3.66 -19.20 2.72
N ALA A 195 4.17 -18.81 3.89
CA ALA A 195 5.59 -18.87 4.21
C ALA A 195 6.14 -20.31 4.10
N ALA A 196 5.41 -21.30 4.62
CA ALA A 196 5.80 -22.70 4.52
C ALA A 196 5.90 -23.18 3.06
N VAL A 197 4.94 -22.78 2.20
CA VAL A 197 4.97 -23.08 0.76
C VAL A 197 6.20 -22.47 0.09
N ILE A 198 6.57 -21.24 0.47
CA ILE A 198 7.77 -20.57 -0.07
C ILE A 198 9.05 -21.30 0.35
N GLU A 199 9.15 -21.74 1.61
CA GLU A 199 10.30 -22.54 2.06
C GLU A 199 10.40 -23.87 1.32
N GLU A 200 9.28 -24.57 1.12
CA GLU A 200 9.26 -25.82 0.33
C GLU A 200 9.70 -25.57 -1.11
N LEU A 201 9.20 -24.51 -1.76
CA LEU A 201 9.60 -24.14 -3.12
C LEU A 201 11.09 -23.75 -3.20
N ALA A 202 11.60 -23.03 -2.20
CA ALA A 202 13.02 -22.67 -2.14
C ALA A 202 13.91 -23.92 -1.97
N ALA A 203 13.52 -24.85 -1.10
CA ALA A 203 14.22 -26.12 -0.91
C ALA A 203 14.21 -26.98 -2.20
N LEU A 204 13.06 -27.06 -2.88
CA LEU A 204 12.91 -27.75 -4.17
C LEU A 204 13.86 -27.20 -5.23
N ILE A 205 13.98 -25.87 -5.32
CA ILE A 205 14.86 -25.22 -6.28
C ILE A 205 16.32 -25.49 -5.94
N ALA A 206 16.71 -25.42 -4.66
CA ALA A 206 18.05 -25.77 -4.21
C ALA A 206 18.41 -27.24 -4.53
N GLU A 207 17.51 -28.20 -4.27
CA GLU A 207 17.69 -29.62 -4.59
C GLU A 207 17.78 -29.89 -6.11
N SER A 208 17.25 -29.00 -6.94
CA SER A 208 17.30 -29.13 -8.40
C SER A 208 18.66 -28.75 -8.99
N GLY A 209 19.55 -28.11 -8.21
CA GLY A 209 20.80 -27.51 -8.68
C GLY A 209 20.59 -26.20 -9.45
N ALA A 210 19.35 -25.72 -9.58
CA ALA A 210 19.07 -24.39 -10.11
C ALA A 210 19.40 -23.31 -9.08
N PHE A 211 19.97 -22.20 -9.55
CA PHE A 211 20.32 -21.08 -8.69
C PHE A 211 19.33 -19.93 -8.89
N LEU A 212 18.64 -19.56 -7.81
CA LEU A 212 17.93 -18.29 -7.72
C LEU A 212 18.71 -17.37 -6.76
N PRO A 213 19.02 -16.12 -7.18
CA PRO A 213 19.83 -15.23 -6.36
C PRO A 213 19.07 -14.75 -5.11
N GLY A 214 19.43 -15.29 -3.94
CA GLY A 214 19.05 -14.82 -2.61
C GLY A 214 17.66 -14.20 -2.48
N THR A 215 17.60 -12.95 -1.99
CA THR A 215 16.36 -12.18 -1.77
C THR A 215 15.55 -11.97 -3.05
N ARG A 216 16.20 -11.81 -4.21
CA ARG A 216 15.53 -11.62 -5.51
C ARG A 216 14.80 -12.89 -5.95
N GLY A 217 15.44 -14.05 -5.74
CA GLY A 217 14.86 -15.36 -5.98
C GLY A 217 13.62 -15.60 -5.13
N ARG A 218 13.74 -15.29 -3.84
CA ARG A 218 12.64 -15.42 -2.89
C ARG A 218 11.46 -14.50 -3.22
N ARG A 219 11.72 -13.24 -3.56
CA ARG A 219 10.69 -12.29 -4.03
C ARG A 219 10.00 -12.75 -5.31
N LEU A 220 10.73 -13.40 -6.22
CA LEU A 220 10.14 -14.02 -7.42
C LEU A 220 9.15 -15.14 -7.06
N LEU A 221 9.47 -15.98 -6.07
CA LEU A 221 8.57 -17.04 -5.61
C LEU A 221 7.30 -16.46 -4.98
N TRP A 222 7.43 -15.44 -4.14
CA TRP A 222 6.29 -14.72 -3.57
C TRP A 222 5.36 -14.15 -4.65
N ARG A 223 5.93 -13.51 -5.68
CA ARG A 223 5.16 -13.03 -6.84
C ARG A 223 4.42 -14.17 -7.54
N CYS A 224 5.12 -15.27 -7.88
CA CYS A 224 4.51 -16.38 -8.60
C CYS A 224 3.40 -17.04 -7.80
N LEU A 225 3.58 -17.16 -6.47
CA LEU A 225 2.57 -17.70 -5.55
C LEU A 225 1.35 -16.79 -5.48
N LEU A 226 1.53 -15.47 -5.34
CA LEU A 226 0.42 -14.52 -5.33
C LEU A 226 -0.38 -14.55 -6.64
N GLU A 227 0.31 -14.56 -7.79
CA GLU A 227 -0.34 -14.66 -9.10
C GLU A 227 -1.12 -15.97 -9.25
N GLU A 228 -0.56 -17.10 -8.80
CA GLU A 228 -1.25 -18.40 -8.84
C GLU A 228 -2.52 -18.43 -7.98
N VAL A 229 -2.45 -17.84 -6.79
CA VAL A 229 -3.61 -17.77 -5.89
C VAL A 229 -4.71 -16.87 -6.46
N CYS A 230 -4.35 -15.77 -7.11
CA CYS A 230 -5.31 -14.86 -7.76
C CYS A 230 -6.03 -15.50 -8.95
N VAL A 231 -5.34 -16.35 -9.74
CA VAL A 231 -5.95 -17.07 -10.87
C VAL A 231 -7.00 -18.09 -10.38
N GLY A 232 -6.89 -18.57 -9.14
CA GLY A 232 -7.91 -19.42 -8.53
C GLY A 232 -8.03 -20.82 -9.15
N GLY A 233 -6.98 -21.30 -9.82
CA GLY A 233 -7.00 -22.59 -10.52
C GLY A 233 -7.46 -23.73 -9.62
N SER A 234 -8.39 -24.57 -10.09
CA SER A 234 -8.85 -25.78 -9.39
C SER A 234 -7.96 -26.96 -9.77
N GLY A 235 -6.76 -27.02 -9.19
CA GLY A 235 -5.81 -28.11 -9.42
C GLY A 235 -5.48 -28.87 -8.15
N ARG A 236 -4.99 -30.10 -8.31
CA ARG A 236 -4.32 -30.83 -7.21
C ARG A 236 -3.11 -30.02 -6.74
N PRO A 237 -2.68 -30.12 -5.47
CA PRO A 237 -1.52 -29.38 -4.96
C PRO A 237 -0.30 -29.45 -5.89
N ARG A 238 0.03 -30.64 -6.40
CA ARG A 238 1.11 -30.87 -7.36
C ARG A 238 1.03 -29.98 -8.62
N GLU A 239 -0.16 -29.86 -9.21
CA GLU A 239 -0.36 -29.09 -10.44
C GLU A 239 -0.11 -27.60 -10.21
N ARG A 240 -0.51 -27.10 -9.04
CA ARG A 240 -0.27 -25.71 -8.61
C ARG A 240 1.21 -25.46 -8.35
N TYR A 241 1.91 -26.36 -7.65
CA TYR A 241 3.36 -26.28 -7.48
C TYR A 241 4.09 -26.29 -8.82
N ALA A 242 3.68 -27.16 -9.73
CA ALA A 242 4.23 -27.19 -11.08
C ALA A 242 3.96 -25.89 -11.86
N ALA A 243 2.77 -25.27 -11.70
CA ALA A 243 2.45 -23.98 -12.31
C ALA A 243 3.36 -22.86 -11.77
N ILE A 244 3.53 -22.78 -10.44
CA ILE A 244 4.42 -21.82 -9.77
C ILE A 244 5.86 -22.00 -10.25
N LEU A 245 6.37 -23.24 -10.27
CA LEU A 245 7.74 -23.55 -10.71
C LEU A 245 7.97 -23.24 -12.18
N ARG A 246 7.00 -23.54 -13.07
CA ARG A 246 7.10 -23.16 -14.49
C ARG A 246 7.17 -21.64 -14.66
N ARG A 247 6.37 -20.89 -13.91
CA ARG A 247 6.38 -19.43 -13.96
C ARG A 247 7.68 -18.86 -13.40
N ALA A 248 8.14 -19.37 -12.26
CA ALA A 248 9.43 -19.00 -11.68
C ALA A 248 10.59 -19.33 -12.65
N ALA A 249 10.54 -20.47 -13.35
CA ALA A 249 11.52 -20.82 -14.36
C ALA A 249 11.52 -19.83 -15.53
N ALA A 250 10.35 -19.49 -16.06
CA ALA A 250 10.22 -18.53 -17.15
C ALA A 250 10.76 -17.15 -16.78
N LEU A 251 10.38 -16.63 -15.60
CA LEU A 251 10.81 -15.31 -15.12
C LEU A 251 12.28 -15.28 -14.66
N GLY A 252 12.76 -16.38 -14.08
CA GLY A 252 14.14 -16.55 -13.61
C GLY A 252 15.12 -17.05 -14.69
N ARG A 253 14.64 -17.30 -15.92
CA ARG A 253 15.42 -17.89 -17.02
C ARG A 253 16.06 -19.25 -16.68
N LEU A 254 15.34 -20.06 -15.91
CA LEU A 254 15.73 -21.43 -15.54
C LEU A 254 15.06 -22.45 -16.48
N ARG A 255 15.60 -23.67 -16.52
CA ARG A 255 14.97 -24.78 -17.24
C ARG A 255 13.83 -25.36 -16.40
N ALA A 256 12.59 -25.22 -16.89
CA ALA A 256 11.42 -25.74 -16.19
C ALA A 256 11.49 -27.25 -15.95
N ALA A 257 12.06 -28.02 -16.89
CA ALA A 257 12.24 -29.48 -16.75
C ALA A 257 13.00 -29.85 -15.46
N THR A 258 14.09 -29.14 -15.16
CA THR A 258 14.93 -29.38 -13.98
C THR A 258 14.16 -29.20 -12.67
N LEU A 259 13.29 -28.18 -12.60
CA LEU A 259 12.45 -27.91 -11.43
C LEU A 259 11.32 -28.94 -11.28
N LEU A 260 10.71 -29.35 -12.40
CA LEU A 260 9.64 -30.35 -12.40
C LEU A 260 10.16 -31.75 -12.05
N ASP A 261 11.38 -32.09 -12.47
CA ASP A 261 12.05 -33.33 -12.07
C ASP A 261 12.35 -33.33 -10.57
N ALA A 262 12.77 -32.19 -10.01
CA ALA A 262 12.97 -32.04 -8.57
C ALA A 262 11.65 -32.21 -7.80
N LEU A 263 10.56 -31.60 -8.26
CA LEU A 263 9.23 -31.80 -7.69
C LEU A 263 8.82 -33.28 -7.70
N ALA A 264 9.05 -33.99 -8.81
CA ALA A 264 8.74 -35.42 -8.92
C ALA A 264 9.58 -36.31 -7.98
N ARG A 265 10.83 -35.92 -7.69
CA ARG A 265 11.68 -36.60 -6.70
C ARG A 265 11.25 -36.29 -5.27
N TYR A 266 10.88 -35.04 -5.00
CA TYR A 266 10.47 -34.55 -3.68
C TYR A 266 9.20 -35.22 -3.15
N GLU A 267 8.26 -35.55 -4.04
CA GLU A 267 7.02 -36.26 -3.69
C GLU A 267 7.22 -37.75 -3.35
N ARG A 268 8.37 -38.35 -3.70
CA ARG A 268 8.61 -39.76 -3.36
C ARG A 268 8.69 -39.84 -1.83
N PRO A 269 7.86 -40.69 -1.19
CA PRO A 269 7.89 -40.79 0.26
C PRO A 269 9.32 -41.14 0.68
N ARG A 270 9.90 -40.29 1.53
CA ARG A 270 11.21 -40.53 2.17
C ARG A 270 11.08 -41.70 3.16
N HIS A 271 10.74 -42.89 2.66
CA HIS A 271 10.80 -44.16 3.39
C HIS A 271 12.28 -44.47 3.62
N GLY A 272 12.84 -43.97 4.72
CA GLY A 272 14.20 -44.32 5.13
C GLY A 272 14.87 -43.44 6.17
N ARG A 273 14.37 -42.22 6.46
CA ARG A 273 15.06 -41.30 7.40
C ARG A 273 14.52 -41.27 8.83
N ARG A 274 13.55 -42.11 9.20
CA ARG A 274 13.03 -42.22 10.58
C ARG A 274 13.63 -43.35 11.43
N GLY A 275 14.63 -44.09 10.94
CA GLY A 275 15.13 -45.30 11.62
C GLY A 275 16.41 -45.16 12.47
N HIS A 276 17.03 -43.98 12.60
CA HIS A 276 18.35 -43.87 13.26
C HIS A 276 18.40 -42.90 14.46
N ALA A 277 17.30 -42.27 14.84
CA ALA A 277 17.25 -41.46 16.07
C ALA A 277 16.85 -42.27 17.32
N ASP A 278 16.12 -43.39 17.18
CA ASP A 278 15.63 -44.17 18.32
C ASP A 278 16.60 -45.25 18.84
N ALA A 279 17.71 -45.50 18.15
CA ALA A 279 18.72 -46.48 18.62
C ALA A 279 19.71 -45.90 19.65
N ALA A 280 19.73 -44.57 19.85
CA ALA A 280 20.65 -43.92 20.80
C ALA A 280 20.04 -43.68 22.20
N SER A 281 18.71 -43.75 22.35
CA SER A 281 18.03 -43.47 23.64
C SER A 281 17.76 -44.71 24.51
N SER A 282 18.17 -45.91 24.09
CA SER A 282 17.92 -47.15 24.84
C SER A 282 19.09 -47.60 25.74
N ARG A 283 20.18 -46.81 25.84
CA ARG A 283 21.33 -47.10 26.72
C ARG A 283 21.65 -45.93 27.68
N ALA A 284 20.70 -45.55 28.51
CA ALA A 284 20.97 -44.76 29.71
C ALA A 284 19.82 -44.92 30.74
N ALA A 285 19.63 -46.13 31.25
CA ALA A 285 18.78 -46.38 32.41
C ALA A 285 19.56 -47.24 33.41
N ALA A 286 20.29 -46.58 34.30
CA ALA A 286 20.84 -47.17 35.52
C ALA A 286 21.04 -46.10 36.62
N ARG A 287 19.94 -45.82 37.34
CA ARG A 287 19.85 -45.74 38.82
C ARG A 287 20.57 -44.62 39.62
N PRO A 288 20.19 -44.38 40.91
CA PRO A 288 19.69 -43.08 41.38
C PRO A 288 20.46 -42.49 42.59
N GLY A 289 20.03 -41.32 43.06
CA GLY A 289 20.39 -40.70 44.35
C GLY A 289 20.03 -39.21 44.26
N ASP A 290 18.94 -38.77 44.89
CA ASP A 290 18.78 -38.36 46.30
C ASP A 290 19.02 -36.86 46.47
N GLU A 291 18.05 -36.23 47.14
CA GLU A 291 18.14 -35.01 47.94
C GLU A 291 18.41 -33.68 47.21
N ASP A 292 18.05 -32.51 47.74
CA ASP A 292 16.89 -32.00 48.47
C ASP A 292 17.09 -30.46 48.44
N GLU A 293 16.00 -29.73 48.65
CA GLU A 293 15.95 -28.37 49.24
C GLU A 293 16.86 -27.18 48.79
N ALA A 294 16.14 -26.12 48.42
CA ALA A 294 16.26 -24.74 48.95
C ALA A 294 17.37 -23.78 48.48
N SER A 295 16.93 -22.69 47.83
CA SER A 295 17.19 -21.26 48.18
C SER A 295 17.09 -20.40 46.91
N GLN A 296 16.03 -19.63 46.67
CA GLN A 296 15.75 -18.29 47.22
C GLN A 296 16.91 -17.28 47.21
N ARG A 297 16.60 -16.11 46.61
CA ARG A 297 17.18 -14.76 46.78
C ARG A 297 18.51 -14.50 46.05
N ALA A 298 18.79 -13.34 45.48
CA ALA A 298 18.07 -12.08 45.28
C ALA A 298 18.96 -11.14 44.44
N ARG A 299 18.40 -10.00 43.99
CA ARG A 299 19.08 -8.73 43.62
C ARG A 299 19.94 -8.80 42.35
N GLY A 300 19.82 -7.94 41.35
CA GLY A 300 19.37 -6.55 41.34
C GLY A 300 20.58 -5.70 40.96
N GLU A 301 20.59 -5.08 39.79
CA GLU A 301 21.25 -3.79 39.58
C GLU A 301 20.88 -3.18 38.23
N ALA A 302 20.52 -1.90 38.30
CA ALA A 302 20.30 -0.99 37.19
C ALA A 302 21.64 -0.34 36.81
N VAL A 303 21.87 -0.07 35.52
CA VAL A 303 22.83 0.95 35.09
C VAL A 303 22.26 1.75 33.92
N SER A 304 22.31 3.06 34.10
CA SER A 304 21.84 4.14 33.25
C SER A 304 22.84 4.53 32.13
N VAL A 305 22.27 4.88 30.96
CA VAL A 305 22.51 5.95 29.95
C VAL A 305 23.88 6.69 29.87
N PRO A 306 24.33 7.13 28.65
CA PRO A 306 23.97 8.47 28.12
C PRO A 306 23.69 8.49 26.58
N VAL A 307 22.61 9.12 26.10
CA VAL A 307 22.50 10.49 25.52
C VAL A 307 23.66 10.91 24.62
N GLN A 308 23.38 11.11 23.33
CA GLN A 308 24.03 12.08 22.44
C GLN A 308 23.16 12.38 21.20
N THR A 309 22.52 13.56 21.20
CA THR A 309 22.31 14.46 20.05
C THR A 309 23.21 15.69 20.32
N PRO A 310 23.63 16.54 19.34
CA PRO A 310 22.83 17.04 18.21
C PRO A 310 23.60 17.28 16.89
N ARG A 311 22.89 17.63 15.81
CA ARG A 311 23.34 18.68 14.87
C ARG A 311 22.21 19.15 13.92
N ASP A 312 21.90 20.43 14.08
CA ASP A 312 21.21 21.32 13.14
C ASP A 312 22.07 21.65 11.90
N GLU A 313 21.43 22.33 10.93
CA GLU A 313 21.92 23.02 9.70
C GLU A 313 21.57 22.25 8.40
N GLN A 314 20.92 22.80 7.35
CA GLN A 314 20.58 24.15 6.85
C GLN A 314 19.37 24.01 5.88
N VAL A 315 18.32 24.84 5.96
CA VAL A 315 18.00 26.02 5.11
C VAL A 315 18.16 25.83 3.59
N GLY A 316 17.04 25.85 2.86
CA GLY A 316 16.96 25.99 1.40
C GLY A 316 15.54 26.33 0.91
N THR A 317 15.38 27.56 0.45
CA THR A 317 14.18 28.33 0.02
C THR A 317 13.36 27.70 -1.13
N PRO A 318 12.03 27.96 -1.24
CA PRO A 318 11.19 27.46 -2.33
C PRO A 318 11.39 28.25 -3.63
N GLY A 319 11.59 27.54 -4.73
CA GLY A 319 11.63 28.10 -6.09
C GLY A 319 10.29 27.95 -6.80
N ASP A 320 9.74 29.09 -7.21
CA ASP A 320 8.66 29.22 -8.18
C ASP A 320 8.92 28.43 -9.48
N VAL A 321 7.92 27.70 -9.95
CA VAL A 321 7.75 27.44 -11.40
C VAL A 321 6.29 27.63 -11.76
N HIS A 322 6.01 28.80 -12.33
CA HIS A 322 4.91 28.99 -13.26
C HIS A 322 5.24 28.26 -14.57
N GLU A 323 4.39 27.35 -15.01
CA GLU A 323 4.23 27.11 -16.45
C GLU A 323 2.75 26.94 -16.80
N LEU A 324 2.20 28.05 -17.30
CA LEU A 324 1.09 28.09 -18.23
C LEU A 324 1.51 27.37 -19.52
N ARG A 325 0.76 26.34 -19.93
CA ARG A 325 0.64 26.00 -21.34
C ARG A 325 -0.72 25.37 -21.64
N ALA A 326 -1.44 26.02 -22.54
CA ALA A 326 -2.39 25.43 -23.48
C ALA A 326 -2.54 26.42 -24.66
N PRO A 327 -2.94 25.97 -25.86
CA PRO A 327 -2.77 24.64 -26.46
C PRO A 327 -1.46 24.51 -27.26
#